data_AF-A0A958U224-F1
#
_entry.id   AF-A0A958U224-F1
#
_cell.length_a   1.000
_cell.length_b   1.000
_cell.length_c   1.000
_cell.angle_alpha   90.00
_cell.angle_beta   90.00
_cell.angle_gamma   90.00
#
_symmetry.space_group_name_H-M   'P 1'
#
loop_
_entity.id
_entity.type
_entity.pdbx_description
1 polymer ?
#
loop_
_entity_poly.entity_id
_entity_poly.type
_entity_poly.pdbx_seq_one_letter_code
_entity_poly.pdbx_strand_id
1 'polypeptide(L)'
;MITIEELKNLKESEDNIEFKKGEGGNISYDGGSKSKPSDRRRCIIGYVTALCNEKGGYLVIGMNDNWPHEVVGTRQNIDCIG
;
A
#
# COMPACT_ATOMS: atom_id res chain seq x y z
N MET A 1 2.70 10.85 -14.60
CA MET A 1 2.03 9.56 -14.37
C MET A 1 3.15 8.54 -14.23
N ILE A 2 3.23 7.84 -13.10
CA ILE A 2 4.23 6.79 -12.87
C ILE A 2 3.79 5.51 -13.60
N THR A 3 4.74 4.84 -14.24
CA THR A 3 4.54 3.56 -14.94
C THR A 3 4.88 2.38 -14.03
N ILE A 4 4.38 1.19 -14.38
CA ILE A 4 4.70 -0.04 -13.64
C ILE A 4 6.19 -0.34 -13.66
N GLU A 5 6.89 -0.11 -14.78
CA GLU A 5 8.33 -0.36 -14.87
C GLU A 5 9.15 0.61 -14.00
N GLU A 6 8.71 1.86 -13.86
CA GLU A 6 9.31 2.80 -12.92
C GLU A 6 9.11 2.33 -11.46
N LEU A 7 7.90 1.89 -11.10
CA LEU A 7 7.59 1.39 -9.75
C LEU A 7 8.51 0.24 -9.30
N LYS A 8 8.96 -0.62 -10.21
CA LYS A 8 9.88 -1.72 -9.88
C LYS A 8 11.22 -1.25 -9.30
N ASN A 9 11.61 -0.02 -9.59
CA ASN A 9 12.93 0.51 -9.28
C ASN A 9 12.92 1.56 -8.14
N LEU A 10 11.76 2.09 -7.75
CA LEU A 10 11.62 3.06 -6.66
C LEU A 10 11.88 2.42 -5.29
N LYS A 11 12.28 3.22 -4.30
CA LYS A 11 12.50 2.78 -2.92
C LYS A 11 11.64 3.54 -1.93
N GLU A 12 11.06 2.83 -0.97
CA GLU A 12 10.17 3.42 0.05
C GLU A 12 10.85 4.56 0.84
N SER A 13 12.13 4.41 1.17
CA SER A 13 12.89 5.40 1.95
C SER A 13 13.25 6.68 1.19
N GLU A 14 13.19 6.66 -0.14
CA GLU A 14 13.69 7.76 -1.00
C GLU A 14 12.54 8.46 -1.73
N ASP A 15 11.49 7.72 -2.12
CA ASP A 15 10.48 8.19 -3.09
C ASP A 15 9.08 8.46 -2.49
N ASN A 16 8.94 8.44 -1.15
CA ASN A 16 7.64 8.57 -0.45
C ASN A 16 6.59 7.60 -1.02
N ILE A 17 6.96 6.33 -1.07
CA ILE A 17 6.15 5.24 -1.61
C ILE A 17 6.04 4.11 -0.59
N GLU A 18 4.89 3.46 -0.54
CA GLU A 18 4.65 2.30 0.31
C GLU A 18 4.14 1.14 -0.56
N PHE A 19 4.84 0.01 -0.53
CA PHE A 19 4.50 -1.20 -1.28
C PHE A 19 3.79 -2.22 -0.39
N LYS A 20 2.73 -2.82 -0.93
CA LYS A 20 2.00 -3.92 -0.30
C LYS A 20 1.64 -4.99 -1.33
N LYS A 21 1.94 -6.25 -1.01
CA LYS A 21 1.61 -7.40 -1.86
C LYS A 21 0.11 -7.48 -2.12
N GLY A 22 -0.69 -7.61 -1.07
CA GLY A 22 -2.16 -7.66 -1.19
C GLY A 22 -2.70 -8.78 -2.06
N GLU A 23 -1.91 -9.81 -2.41
CA GLU A 23 -2.27 -10.85 -3.39
C GLU A 23 -3.60 -11.55 -3.03
N GLY A 24 -3.79 -11.82 -1.73
CA GLY A 24 -4.96 -12.52 -1.20
C GLY A 24 -6.11 -11.61 -0.77
N GLY A 25 -6.02 -10.29 -0.99
CA GLY A 25 -7.02 -9.34 -0.53
C GLY A 25 -7.03 -9.13 1.00
N ASN A 26 -5.86 -9.24 1.62
CA ASN A 26 -5.68 -9.22 3.06
C ASN A 26 -5.39 -7.82 3.64
N ILE A 27 -5.51 -6.75 2.87
CA ILE A 27 -5.28 -5.39 3.36
C ILE A 27 -6.61 -4.82 3.83
N SER A 28 -6.77 -4.70 5.15
CA SER A 28 -7.98 -4.08 5.72
C SER A 28 -8.13 -2.65 5.21
N TYR A 29 -9.36 -2.25 4.86
CA TYR A 29 -9.66 -0.86 4.50
C TYR A 29 -9.56 0.06 5.72
N ASP A 30 -10.25 -0.29 6.80
CA ASP A 30 -10.31 0.47 8.05
C ASP A 30 -9.48 -0.17 9.17
N GLY A 31 -8.93 0.68 10.03
CA GLY A 31 -8.20 0.35 11.25
C GLY A 31 -8.84 0.93 12.51
N GLY A 32 -10.01 1.58 12.43
CA GLY A 32 -10.67 2.32 13.51
C GLY A 32 -10.96 1.48 14.77
N SER A 33 -11.14 0.17 14.63
CA SER A 33 -11.31 -0.74 15.77
C SER A 33 -10.01 -1.10 16.49
N LYS A 34 -8.84 -0.71 15.98
CA LYS A 34 -7.53 -1.00 16.58
C LYS A 34 -7.13 0.10 17.57
N SER A 35 -6.96 -0.28 18.84
CA SER A 35 -6.58 0.66 19.90
C SER A 35 -5.14 1.17 19.79
N LYS A 36 -4.20 0.34 19.31
CA LYS A 36 -2.78 0.69 19.19
C LYS A 36 -2.49 1.43 17.87
N PRO A 37 -1.76 2.56 17.88
CA PRO A 37 -1.38 3.28 16.66
C PRO A 37 -0.59 2.43 15.65
N SER A 38 0.28 1.53 16.12
CA SER A 38 1.03 0.59 15.28
C SER A 38 0.12 -0.35 14.48
N ASP A 39 -1.02 -0.72 15.06
CA ASP A 39 -1.97 -1.66 14.47
C ASP A 39 -2.97 -0.92 13.56
N ARG A 40 -3.24 0.37 13.84
CA ARG A 40 -4.01 1.26 12.95
C ARG A 40 -3.28 1.53 11.64
N ARG A 41 -1.95 1.63 11.65
CA ARG A 41 -1.10 1.91 10.48
C ARG A 41 -0.87 0.71 9.56
N ARG A 42 -1.73 -0.32 9.63
CA ARG A 42 -1.68 -1.52 8.77
C ARG A 42 -2.97 -1.70 7.96
N CYS A 43 -3.64 -0.60 7.65
CA CYS A 43 -4.85 -0.57 6.82
C CYS A 43 -4.71 0.53 5.77
N ILE A 44 -5.53 0.48 4.72
CA ILE A 44 -5.50 1.43 3.61
C ILE A 44 -5.64 2.87 4.14
N ILE A 45 -6.62 3.14 5.01
CA ILE A 45 -6.80 4.47 5.61
C ILE A 45 -5.57 4.89 6.43
N GLY A 46 -4.95 3.96 7.16
CA GLY A 46 -3.76 4.22 7.96
C GLY A 46 -2.58 4.67 7.12
N TYR A 47 -2.32 3.97 6.01
CA TYR A 47 -1.26 4.34 5.06
C TYR A 47 -1.56 5.67 4.37
N VAL A 48 -2.79 5.88 3.88
CA VAL A 48 -3.19 7.16 3.26
C VAL A 48 -3.02 8.31 4.24
N THR A 49 -3.44 8.16 5.49
CA THR A 49 -3.29 9.19 6.53
C THR A 49 -1.81 9.51 6.79
N ALA A 50 -0.94 8.49 6.86
CA ALA A 50 0.49 8.68 7.04
C ALA A 50 1.10 9.48 5.87
N LEU A 51 0.81 9.06 4.64
CA LEU A 51 1.27 9.75 3.43
C LEU A 51 0.80 11.20 3.39
N CYS A 52 -0.47 11.49 3.72
CA CYS A 52 -0.98 12.86 3.78
C CYS A 52 -0.23 13.74 4.80
N ASN A 53 0.16 13.17 5.95
CA ASN A 53 0.94 13.90 6.95
C ASN A 53 2.40 14.13 6.52
N GLU A 54 2.91 13.31 5.60
CA GLU A 54 4.28 13.38 5.05
C GLU A 54 4.35 14.14 3.71
N LYS A 55 3.36 15.01 3.44
CA LYS A 55 3.22 15.84 2.22
C LYS A 55 2.82 15.06 0.94
N GLY A 56 2.26 13.87 1.11
CA GLY A 56 1.75 13.02 0.04
C GLY A 56 2.72 11.91 -0.35
N GLY A 57 2.31 11.10 -1.33
CA GLY A 57 3.08 9.97 -1.82
C GLY A 57 2.21 8.93 -2.50
N TYR A 58 2.74 7.73 -2.66
CA TYR A 58 2.08 6.64 -3.37
C TYR A 58 1.89 5.41 -2.47
N LEU A 59 0.68 4.87 -2.41
CA LEU A 59 0.42 3.55 -1.87
C LEU A 59 0.22 2.60 -3.05
N VAL A 60 1.10 1.62 -3.20
CA VAL A 60 1.04 0.62 -4.28
C VAL A 60 0.63 -0.72 -3.70
N ILE A 61 -0.54 -1.19 -4.12
CA ILE A 61 -1.07 -2.50 -3.76
C ILE A 61 -0.93 -3.43 -4.97
N GLY A 62 -0.38 -4.62 -4.77
CA GLY A 62 -0.14 -5.60 -5.83
C GLY A 62 1.32 -5.74 -6.25
N MET A 63 2.26 -5.25 -5.45
CA MET A 63 3.70 -5.44 -5.69
C MET A 63 4.41 -5.95 -4.44
N ASN A 64 5.47 -6.74 -4.63
CA ASN A 64 6.29 -7.22 -3.53
C ASN A 64 7.12 -6.07 -2.90
N ASP A 65 7.63 -6.32 -1.70
CA ASP A 65 8.45 -5.41 -0.91
C ASP A 65 9.96 -5.55 -1.18
N ASN A 66 10.37 -6.62 -1.85
CA ASN A 66 11.75 -6.87 -2.20
C ASN A 66 12.15 -6.01 -3.41
N TRP A 67 13.23 -5.25 -3.29
CA TRP A 67 13.80 -4.54 -4.43
C TRP A 67 14.70 -5.46 -5.27
N PRO A 68 14.63 -5.44 -6.62
CA PRO A 68 13.64 -4.73 -7.44
C PRO A 68 12.25 -5.36 -7.35
N HIS A 69 11.21 -4.51 -7.33
CA HIS A 69 9.85 -4.94 -7.01
C HIS A 69 9.22 -5.75 -8.15
N GLU A 70 8.52 -6.82 -7.80
CA GLU A 70 7.75 -7.66 -8.74
C GLU A 70 6.25 -7.39 -8.61
N VAL A 71 5.56 -7.43 -9.75
CA VAL A 71 4.11 -7.30 -9.81
C VAL A 71 3.48 -8.66 -9.45
N VAL A 72 2.67 -8.66 -8.39
CA VAL A 72 1.95 -9.86 -7.90
C VAL A 72 0.44 -9.75 -8.06
N GLY A 73 -0.08 -8.54 -8.30
CA GLY A 73 -1.52 -8.28 -8.41
C GLY A 73 -2.25 -8.38 -7.06
N THR A 74 -3.58 -8.20 -7.06
CA THR A 74 -4.38 -8.25 -5.84
C THR A 74 -5.79 -8.78 -6.09
N ARG A 75 -6.37 -9.43 -5.08
CA ARG A 75 -7.77 -9.85 -5.02
C ARG A 75 -8.61 -9.02 -4.04
N GLN A 76 -8.12 -7.85 -3.62
CA GLN A 76 -8.68 -7.02 -2.54
C GLN A 76 -10.19 -6.77 -2.61
N ASN A 77 -10.71 -6.59 -3.83
CA ASN A 77 -12.12 -6.27 -4.06
C ASN A 77 -12.73 -7.19 -5.14
N ILE A 78 -12.21 -8.41 -5.28
CA ILE A 78 -12.82 -9.37 -6.20
C ILE A 78 -14.29 -9.57 -5.81
N ASP A 79 -15.19 -9.45 -6.78
CA ASP A 79 -16.64 -9.59 -6.63
C ASP A 79 -17.31 -8.58 -5.67
N CYS A 80 -16.61 -7.51 -5.26
CA CYS A 80 -17.18 -6.45 -4.43
C CYS A 80 -17.94 -5.42 -5.28
N ILE A 81 -19.10 -5.00 -4.78
CA ILE A 81 -19.89 -3.89 -5.32
C ILE A 81 -19.50 -2.69 -4.46
N GLY A 82 -18.60 -1.84 -4.94
CA GLY A 82 -17.95 -0.77 -4.17
C GLY A 82 -18.88 0.14 -3.37
#